data_AF-A0A5J6JGA5-F1
#
_entry.id   AF-A0A5J6JGA5-F1
#
_cell.length_a   1.000
_cell.length_b   1.000
_cell.length_c   1.000
_cell.angle_alpha   90.00
_cell.angle_beta   90.00
_cell.angle_gamma   90.00
#
_symmetry.space_group_name_H-M   'P 1'
#
loop_
_entity.id
_entity.type
_entity.pdbx_description
1 polymer ?
#
loop_
_entity_poly.entity_id
_entity_poly.type
_entity_poly.pdbx_seq_one_letter_code
_entity_poly.pdbx_strand_id
1 'polypeptide(L)'
;MRTHSNWITRAETRADAPAVRAIHLAAFETPLEADLVDALRADSSWIDGLSIVSVGADGRPVGHALLTRCHIADTPALCLAPVAVLPAYQKTGAGAAAVRAALEAAKDKGERYVTVLGHPAYYPRFGFARASAHGIGLSIEVPDEAMMALALDEAHPLPSGTVRYAAPFGI
;
A
#
# COMPACT_ATOMS: atom_id res chain seq x y z
N MET A 1 3.44 -22.28 -14.10
CA MET A 1 2.53 -22.72 -13.01
C MET A 1 2.31 -21.54 -12.08
N ARG A 2 1.18 -20.83 -12.21
CA ARG A 2 0.83 -19.70 -11.32
C ARG A 2 0.24 -20.31 -10.04
N THR A 3 1.03 -20.42 -8.98
CA THR A 3 0.49 -20.73 -7.66
C THR A 3 -0.36 -19.54 -7.23
N HIS A 4 -1.68 -19.67 -7.35
CA HIS A 4 -2.60 -18.82 -6.59
C HIS A 4 -2.34 -19.15 -5.12
N SER A 5 -1.51 -18.35 -4.44
CA SER A 5 -1.33 -18.50 -3.00
C SER A 5 -2.69 -18.27 -2.36
N ASN A 6 -3.24 -19.31 -1.74
CA ASN A 6 -4.60 -19.37 -1.19
C ASN A 6 -4.67 -18.60 0.15
N TRP A 7 -4.23 -17.35 0.16
CA TRP A 7 -4.26 -16.47 1.32
C TRP A 7 -5.65 -15.89 1.46
N ILE A 8 -6.22 -16.00 2.66
CA ILE A 8 -7.44 -15.28 3.02
C ILE A 8 -7.04 -13.83 3.29
N THR A 9 -7.73 -12.89 2.65
CA THR A 9 -7.57 -11.45 2.89
C THR A 9 -8.90 -10.84 3.34
N ARG A 10 -8.80 -9.81 4.17
CA ARG A 10 -9.96 -9.02 4.61
C ARG A 10 -9.51 -7.63 5.03
N ALA A 11 -10.47 -6.71 5.13
CA ALA A 11 -10.25 -5.44 5.79
C ALA A 11 -9.79 -5.65 7.25
N GLU A 12 -8.86 -4.81 7.68
CA GLU A 12 -8.48 -4.63 9.07
C GLU A 12 -9.70 -4.18 9.88
N THR A 13 -9.86 -4.74 11.07
CA THR A 13 -10.78 -4.26 12.09
C THR A 13 -9.99 -3.63 13.23
N ARG A 14 -10.63 -2.84 14.10
CA ARG A 14 -9.94 -2.26 15.27
C ARG A 14 -9.29 -3.32 16.17
N ALA A 15 -9.83 -4.54 16.21
CA ALA A 15 -9.26 -5.64 16.99
C ALA A 15 -7.92 -6.15 16.42
N ASP A 16 -7.64 -5.89 15.15
CA ASP A 16 -6.39 -6.28 14.49
C ASP A 16 -5.24 -5.30 14.72
N ALA A 17 -5.51 -4.08 15.20
CA ALA A 17 -4.50 -3.03 15.33
C ALA A 17 -3.24 -3.48 16.12
N PRO A 18 -3.36 -4.22 17.25
CA PRO A 18 -2.18 -4.76 17.93
C PRO A 18 -1.38 -5.77 17.08
N ALA A 19 -2.07 -6.60 16.30
CA ALA A 19 -1.43 -7.57 15.41
C ALA A 19 -0.75 -6.88 14.22
N VAL A 20 -1.41 -5.88 13.62
CA VAL A 20 -0.83 -5.05 12.54
C VAL A 20 0.43 -4.35 13.04
N ARG A 21 0.40 -3.73 14.22
CA ARG A 21 1.59 -3.12 14.83
C ARG A 21 2.71 -4.14 15.00
N ALA A 22 2.41 -5.32 15.53
CA ALA A 22 3.40 -6.39 15.69
C ALA A 22 4.00 -6.87 14.35
N ILE A 23 3.21 -6.90 13.27
CA ILE A 23 3.68 -7.24 11.92
C ILE A 23 4.74 -6.23 11.46
N HIS A 24 4.48 -4.93 11.58
CA HIS A 24 5.44 -3.89 11.16
C HIS A 24 6.70 -3.90 12.00
N LEU A 25 6.58 -3.99 13.33
CA LEU A 25 7.73 -4.09 14.24
C LEU A 25 8.62 -5.31 13.94
N ALA A 26 8.04 -6.40 13.45
CA ALA A 26 8.79 -7.59 13.09
C ALA A 26 9.38 -7.55 11.66
N ALA A 27 8.79 -6.76 10.76
CA ALA A 27 9.15 -6.73 9.34
C ALA A 27 10.20 -5.67 9.00
N PHE A 28 10.27 -4.58 9.78
CA PHE A 28 11.18 -3.45 9.57
C PHE A 28 12.23 -3.37 10.68
N GLU A 29 13.36 -2.71 10.38
CA GLU A 29 14.47 -2.56 11.33
C GLU A 29 14.16 -1.59 12.48
N THR A 30 13.22 -0.67 12.26
CA THR A 30 12.86 0.41 13.20
C THR A 30 11.35 0.42 13.44
N PRO A 31 10.86 1.06 14.51
CA PRO A 31 9.42 1.15 14.75
C PRO A 31 8.68 2.15 13.85
N LEU A 32 9.39 2.87 12.97
CA LEU A 32 8.84 3.99 12.21
C LEU A 32 7.62 3.60 11.37
N GLU A 33 7.61 2.44 10.73
CA GLU A 33 6.46 1.96 9.96
C GLU A 33 5.27 1.58 10.84
N ALA A 34 5.53 1.04 12.03
CA ALA A 34 4.48 0.72 12.98
C ALA A 34 3.85 2.01 13.54
N ASP A 35 4.67 3.00 13.89
CA ASP A 35 4.23 4.29 14.38
C ASP A 35 3.51 5.09 13.29
N LEU A 36 3.98 5.01 12.04
CA LEU A 36 3.31 5.59 10.88
C LEU A 36 1.90 5.03 10.69
N VAL A 37 1.71 3.72 10.80
CA VAL A 37 0.37 3.12 10.69
C VAL A 37 -0.55 3.60 11.81
N ASP A 38 -0.05 3.69 13.03
CA ASP A 38 -0.84 4.19 14.16
C ASP A 38 -1.23 5.66 13.98
N ALA A 39 -0.29 6.49 13.48
CA ALA A 39 -0.55 7.89 13.16
C ALA A 39 -1.55 8.04 11.99
N LEU A 40 -1.39 7.27 10.91
CA LEU A 40 -2.31 7.27 9.76
C LEU A 40 -3.72 6.82 10.15
N ARG A 41 -3.85 5.88 11.08
CA ARG A 41 -5.16 5.41 11.58
C ARG A 41 -5.96 6.51 12.30
N ALA A 42 -5.27 7.50 12.86
CA ALA A 42 -5.88 8.67 13.50
C ALA A 42 -6.03 9.87 12.55
N ASP A 43 -5.47 9.81 11.34
CA ASP A 43 -5.44 10.92 10.40
C ASP A 43 -6.65 10.91 9.45
N SER A 44 -6.98 12.11 8.93
CA SER A 44 -8.07 12.29 7.97
C SER A 44 -7.86 11.55 6.63
N SER A 45 -6.63 11.13 6.32
CA SER A 45 -6.31 10.33 5.13
C SER A 45 -6.71 8.86 5.25
N TRP A 46 -7.10 8.38 6.43
CA TRP A 46 -7.57 7.02 6.61
C TRP A 46 -8.86 6.77 5.83
N ILE A 47 -8.91 5.64 5.10
CA ILE A 47 -10.10 5.23 4.34
C ILE A 47 -10.52 3.85 4.82
N ASP A 48 -11.72 3.77 5.40
CA ASP A 48 -12.26 2.52 5.92
C ASP A 48 -12.37 1.44 4.84
N GLY A 49 -11.83 0.25 5.15
CA GLY A 49 -11.78 -0.89 4.23
C GLY A 49 -10.57 -0.91 3.29
N LEU A 50 -9.66 0.05 3.38
CA LEU A 50 -8.42 0.10 2.58
C LEU A 50 -7.14 -0.24 3.35
N SER A 51 -7.28 -0.59 4.63
CA SER A 51 -6.29 -1.35 5.37
C SER A 51 -6.63 -2.84 5.26
N ILE A 52 -5.76 -3.64 4.65
CA ILE A 52 -6.01 -5.05 4.37
C ILE A 52 -5.00 -5.93 5.10
N VAL A 53 -5.49 -6.99 5.73
CA VAL A 53 -4.66 -8.05 6.32
C VAL A 53 -4.72 -9.33 5.49
N SER A 54 -3.57 -9.99 5.37
CA SER A 54 -3.48 -11.40 4.97
C SER A 54 -3.46 -12.28 6.22
N VAL A 55 -4.25 -13.34 6.21
CA VAL A 55 -4.56 -14.15 7.41
C VAL A 55 -4.02 -15.57 7.25
N GLY A 56 -3.33 -16.05 8.28
CA GLY A 56 -2.84 -17.44 8.39
C GLY A 56 -3.96 -18.46 8.54
N ALA A 57 -3.62 -19.75 8.43
CA ALA A 57 -4.58 -20.84 8.60
C ALA A 57 -5.22 -20.88 10.00
N ASP A 58 -4.58 -20.26 10.99
CA ASP A 58 -5.05 -20.09 12.36
C ASP A 58 -5.92 -18.84 12.57
N GLY A 59 -6.25 -18.11 11.50
CA GLY A 59 -7.08 -16.91 11.57
C GLY A 59 -6.35 -15.64 12.02
N ARG A 60 -5.02 -15.69 12.25
CA ARG A 60 -4.25 -14.51 12.69
C ARG A 60 -3.72 -13.69 11.52
N PRO A 61 -3.72 -12.35 11.60
CA PRO A 61 -3.00 -11.51 10.64
C PRO A 61 -1.51 -11.87 10.61
N VAL A 62 -0.97 -12.08 9.40
CA VAL A 62 0.46 -12.34 9.17
C VAL A 62 1.09 -11.37 8.16
N GLY A 63 0.26 -10.61 7.44
CA GLY A 63 0.69 -9.56 6.54
C GLY A 63 -0.34 -8.44 6.46
N HIS A 64 0.10 -7.29 5.97
CA HIS A 64 -0.65 -6.05 5.95
C HIS A 64 -0.29 -5.21 4.72
N ALA A 65 -1.29 -4.59 4.10
CA ALA A 65 -1.11 -3.56 3.08
C ALA A 65 -2.09 -2.43 3.37
N LEU A 66 -1.59 -1.19 3.38
CA LEU A 66 -2.37 0.00 3.67
C LEU A 66 -2.43 0.92 2.44
N LEU A 67 -3.63 1.40 2.13
CA LEU A 67 -3.84 2.52 1.23
C LEU A 67 -4.44 3.70 2.00
N THR A 68 -3.82 4.88 1.90
CA THR A 68 -4.32 6.13 2.48
C THR A 68 -4.46 7.22 1.41
N ARG A 69 -5.31 8.21 1.67
CA ARG A 69 -5.50 9.34 0.75
C ARG A 69 -4.19 10.10 0.51
N CYS A 70 -3.85 10.30 -0.75
CA CYS A 70 -2.86 11.28 -1.21
C CYS A 70 -3.43 12.06 -2.41
N HIS A 71 -2.65 12.95 -2.99
CA HIS A 71 -3.03 13.65 -4.22
C HIS A 71 -1.87 13.70 -5.22
N ILE A 72 -2.17 13.62 -6.51
CA ILE A 72 -1.23 13.95 -7.60
C ILE A 72 -1.66 15.32 -8.14
N ALA A 73 -0.88 16.36 -7.88
CA ALA A 73 -1.37 17.73 -7.95
C ALA A 73 -2.73 17.82 -7.24
N ASP A 74 -3.81 18.26 -7.89
CA ASP A 74 -5.14 18.39 -7.27
C ASP A 74 -6.04 17.17 -7.49
N THR A 75 -5.51 16.10 -8.08
CA THR A 75 -6.26 14.87 -8.34
C THR A 75 -6.17 13.91 -7.16
N PRO A 76 -7.30 13.46 -6.57
CA PRO A 76 -7.29 12.46 -5.51
C PRO A 76 -6.65 11.15 -5.98
N ALA A 77 -5.77 10.61 -5.15
CA ALA A 77 -5.08 9.34 -5.36
C ALA A 77 -4.92 8.61 -4.02
N LEU A 78 -4.27 7.45 -4.04
CA LEU A 78 -3.93 6.67 -2.86
C LEU A 78 -2.44 6.41 -2.77
N CYS A 79 -1.88 6.41 -1.58
CA CYS A 79 -0.53 5.95 -1.29
C CYS A 79 -0.58 4.51 -0.78
N LEU A 80 0.11 3.57 -1.44
CA LEU A 80 0.32 2.21 -0.94
C LEU A 80 1.54 2.18 -0.03
N ALA A 81 1.35 2.44 1.27
CA ALA A 81 2.39 2.31 2.28
C ALA A 81 1.81 2.31 3.71
N PRO A 82 2.42 1.56 4.65
CA PRO A 82 3.41 0.51 4.43
C PRO A 82 2.79 -0.84 3.99
N VAL A 83 3.63 -1.71 3.42
CA VAL A 83 3.30 -3.13 3.14
C VAL A 83 4.26 -4.00 3.94
N ALA A 84 3.74 -4.91 4.76
CA ALA A 84 4.54 -5.73 5.65
C ALA A 84 4.04 -7.17 5.73
N VAL A 85 4.96 -8.09 6.01
CA VAL A 85 4.68 -9.50 6.26
C VAL A 85 5.62 -9.98 7.35
N LEU A 86 5.10 -10.72 8.33
CA LEU A 86 5.90 -11.39 9.35
C LEU A 86 7.05 -12.18 8.69
N PRO A 87 8.28 -12.12 9.21
CA PRO A 87 9.44 -12.77 8.60
C PRO A 87 9.22 -14.24 8.22
N ALA A 88 8.57 -15.03 9.09
CA ALA A 88 8.28 -16.44 8.86
C ALA A 88 7.32 -16.71 7.67
N TYR A 89 6.60 -15.70 7.20
CA TYR A 89 5.63 -15.79 6.11
C TYR A 89 6.04 -15.00 4.86
N GLN A 90 7.25 -14.42 4.84
CA GLN A 90 7.76 -13.74 3.64
C GLN A 90 8.00 -14.73 2.50
N LYS A 91 7.94 -14.24 1.25
CA LYS A 91 8.10 -15.06 0.02
C LYS A 91 7.06 -16.19 -0.16
N THR A 92 6.01 -16.24 0.66
CA THR A 92 4.87 -17.20 0.53
C THR A 92 3.70 -16.67 -0.32
N GLY A 93 3.77 -15.41 -0.73
CA GLY A 93 2.68 -14.71 -1.42
C GLY A 93 1.73 -13.90 -0.52
N ALA A 94 1.90 -13.92 0.81
CA ALA A 94 1.03 -13.20 1.75
C ALA A 94 0.94 -11.69 1.45
N GLY A 95 2.10 -11.03 1.25
CA GLY A 95 2.13 -9.60 0.92
C GLY A 95 1.52 -9.30 -0.45
N ALA A 96 1.71 -10.19 -1.43
CA ALA A 96 1.11 -10.04 -2.75
C ALA A 96 -0.41 -10.25 -2.73
N ALA A 97 -0.93 -11.08 -1.82
CA ALA A 97 -2.36 -11.21 -1.60
C ALA A 97 -2.95 -9.95 -0.99
N ALA A 98 -2.32 -9.41 0.07
CA ALA A 98 -2.76 -8.17 0.72
C ALA A 98 -2.77 -6.99 -0.25
N VAL A 99 -1.70 -6.80 -1.04
CA VAL A 99 -1.64 -5.70 -2.04
C VAL A 99 -2.74 -5.85 -3.08
N ARG A 100 -2.97 -7.03 -3.66
CA ARG A 100 -4.03 -7.22 -4.65
C ARG A 100 -5.41 -6.94 -4.08
N ALA A 101 -5.69 -7.43 -2.87
CA ALA A 101 -6.97 -7.19 -2.21
C ALA A 101 -7.17 -5.71 -1.85
N ALA A 102 -6.10 -4.98 -1.48
CA ALA A 102 -6.18 -3.54 -1.25
C ALA A 102 -6.48 -2.75 -2.53
N LEU A 103 -5.82 -3.10 -3.64
CA LEU A 103 -6.06 -2.49 -4.95
C LEU A 103 -7.48 -2.76 -5.46
N GLU A 104 -7.98 -3.99 -5.30
CA GLU A 104 -9.36 -4.33 -5.66
C GLU A 104 -10.37 -3.55 -4.80
N ALA A 105 -10.16 -3.51 -3.47
CA ALA A 105 -11.02 -2.74 -2.56
C ALA A 105 -11.03 -1.23 -2.89
N ALA A 106 -9.89 -0.69 -3.34
CA ALA A 106 -9.82 0.70 -3.82
C ALA A 106 -10.63 0.89 -5.10
N LYS A 107 -10.50 -0.03 -6.06
CA LYS A 107 -11.27 0.00 -7.30
C LYS A 107 -12.78 -0.08 -7.05
N ASP A 108 -13.22 -0.96 -6.16
CA ASP A 108 -14.63 -1.10 -5.77
C ASP A 108 -15.21 0.16 -5.12
N LYS A 109 -14.35 0.99 -4.51
CA LYS A 109 -14.72 2.29 -3.95
C LYS A 109 -14.71 3.42 -4.98
N GLY A 110 -14.36 3.14 -6.24
CA GLY A 110 -14.27 4.13 -7.31
C GLY A 110 -12.97 4.94 -7.30
N GLU A 111 -11.95 4.50 -6.56
CA GLU A 111 -10.63 5.09 -6.58
C GLU A 111 -9.94 4.78 -7.91
N ARG A 112 -9.13 5.73 -8.41
CA ARG A 112 -8.58 5.65 -9.76
C ARG A 112 -7.08 5.47 -9.80
N TYR A 113 -6.35 6.02 -8.83
CA TYR A 113 -4.90 6.12 -8.91
C TYR A 113 -4.25 5.69 -7.61
N VAL A 114 -3.18 4.92 -7.73
CA VAL A 114 -2.36 4.50 -6.60
C VAL A 114 -0.89 4.81 -6.89
N THR A 115 -0.21 5.39 -5.92
CA THR A 115 1.23 5.62 -5.95
C THR A 115 1.93 4.73 -4.92
N VAL A 116 3.20 4.43 -5.19
CA VAL A 116 4.05 3.69 -4.25
C VAL A 116 5.50 4.12 -4.43
N LEU A 117 6.17 4.33 -3.30
CA LEU A 117 7.63 4.43 -3.25
C LEU A 117 8.17 3.07 -2.78
N GLY A 118 8.89 2.35 -3.63
CA GLY A 118 9.37 1.03 -3.27
C GLY A 118 10.21 0.33 -4.33
N HIS A 119 10.42 -0.97 -4.15
CA HIS A 119 11.41 -1.70 -4.93
C HIS A 119 10.97 -1.85 -6.41
N PRO A 120 11.77 -1.40 -7.41
CA PRO A 120 11.39 -1.39 -8.83
C PRO A 120 11.12 -2.77 -9.42
N ALA A 121 11.68 -3.84 -8.84
CA ALA A 121 11.41 -5.21 -9.28
C ALA A 121 10.19 -5.86 -8.58
N TYR A 122 9.64 -5.21 -7.53
CA TYR A 122 8.52 -5.77 -6.79
C TYR A 122 7.19 -5.31 -7.36
N TYR A 123 6.92 -4.01 -7.42
CA TYR A 123 5.58 -3.50 -7.71
C TYR A 123 5.08 -3.64 -9.16
N PRO A 124 5.92 -3.76 -10.22
CA PRO A 124 5.42 -3.99 -11.58
C PRO A 124 4.59 -5.26 -11.74
N ARG A 125 4.73 -6.25 -10.84
CA ARG A 125 3.90 -7.46 -10.83
C ARG A 125 2.40 -7.19 -10.58
N PHE A 126 2.06 -6.00 -10.08
CA PHE A 126 0.67 -5.56 -9.85
C PHE A 126 0.19 -4.53 -10.89
N GLY A 127 1.01 -4.24 -11.91
CA GLY A 127 0.69 -3.26 -12.96
C GLY A 127 1.25 -1.86 -12.72
N PHE A 128 1.97 -1.62 -11.62
CA PHE A 128 2.64 -0.33 -11.39
C PHE A 128 3.69 -0.06 -12.47
N ALA A 129 3.72 1.18 -12.96
CA ALA A 129 4.72 1.69 -13.87
C ALA A 129 5.51 2.82 -13.21
N ARG A 130 6.71 3.11 -13.72
CA ARG A 130 7.56 4.21 -13.26
C ARG A 130 6.81 5.54 -13.38
N ALA A 131 6.70 6.28 -12.28
CA ALA A 131 5.82 7.45 -12.18
C ALA A 131 6.27 8.62 -13.08
N SER A 132 7.57 8.82 -13.23
CA SER A 132 8.12 9.90 -14.07
C SER A 132 7.86 9.72 -15.56
N ALA A 133 7.57 8.49 -16.02
CA ALA A 133 7.09 8.24 -17.38
C ALA A 133 5.73 8.92 -17.66
N HIS A 134 5.00 9.29 -16.61
CA HIS A 134 3.71 9.97 -16.64
C HIS A 134 3.78 11.42 -16.12
N GLY A 135 4.99 11.96 -15.93
CA GLY A 135 5.17 13.30 -15.36
C GLY A 135 4.77 13.42 -13.89
N ILE A 136 4.78 12.31 -13.14
CA ILE A 136 4.53 12.30 -11.70
C ILE A 136 5.87 12.34 -10.95
N GLY A 137 5.97 13.20 -9.94
CA GLY A 137 7.18 13.35 -9.12
C GLY A 137 6.88 13.57 -7.63
N LEU A 138 7.93 13.70 -6.82
CA LEU A 138 7.86 14.00 -5.39
C LEU A 138 8.47 15.37 -5.08
N SER A 139 8.16 15.90 -3.90
CA SER A 139 8.78 17.09 -3.30
C SER A 139 10.25 16.84 -2.87
N ILE A 140 10.60 15.56 -2.71
CA ILE A 140 11.91 15.08 -2.26
C ILE A 140 12.63 14.33 -3.38
N GLU A 141 13.96 14.29 -3.30
CA GLU A 141 14.77 13.51 -4.23
C GLU A 141 14.74 12.02 -3.84
N VAL A 142 14.35 11.17 -4.79
CA VAL A 142 14.34 9.72 -4.68
C VAL A 142 14.87 9.12 -5.98
N PRO A 143 15.40 7.89 -5.99
CA PRO A 143 15.72 7.20 -7.24
C PRO A 143 14.49 7.14 -8.15
N ASP A 144 14.67 7.52 -9.43
CA ASP A 144 13.57 7.64 -10.41
C ASP A 144 12.74 6.35 -10.54
N GLU A 145 13.41 5.20 -10.46
CA GLU A 145 12.78 3.88 -10.54
C GLU A 145 12.00 3.46 -9.28
N ALA A 146 12.22 4.12 -8.15
CA ALA A 146 11.58 3.76 -6.89
C ALA A 146 10.15 4.31 -6.79
N MET A 147 9.87 5.44 -7.44
CA MET A 147 8.53 6.03 -7.46
C MET A 147 7.72 5.46 -8.62
N MET A 148 6.61 4.82 -8.29
CA MET A 148 5.74 4.15 -9.26
C MET A 148 4.28 4.55 -9.05
N ALA A 149 3.49 4.45 -10.12
CA ALA A 149 2.08 4.77 -10.14
C ALA A 149 1.28 3.73 -10.95
N LEU A 150 0.01 3.58 -10.60
CA LEU A 150 -0.94 2.67 -11.21
C LEU A 150 -2.28 3.39 -11.41
N ALA A 151 -2.83 3.33 -12.61
CA ALA A 151 -4.24 3.58 -12.86
C ALA A 151 -5.03 2.28 -12.63
N LEU A 152 -6.05 2.31 -11.78
CA LEU A 152 -6.93 1.17 -11.48
C LEU A 152 -8.00 0.93 -12.55
N ASP A 153 -8.17 1.91 -13.45
CA ASP A 153 -9.12 1.93 -14.55
C ASP A 153 -8.44 2.43 -15.82
N GLU A 154 -8.56 1.67 -16.91
CA GLU A 154 -7.98 2.01 -18.22
C GLU A 154 -8.63 3.24 -18.85
N ALA A 155 -9.89 3.55 -18.49
CA ALA A 155 -10.58 4.72 -19.03
C ALA A 155 -10.02 6.06 -18.50
N HIS A 156 -9.23 6.02 -17.42
CA HIS A 156 -8.69 7.20 -16.76
C HIS A 156 -7.17 7.08 -16.66
N PRO A 157 -6.40 7.61 -17.63
CA PRO A 157 -4.96 7.55 -17.59
C PRO A 157 -4.39 8.33 -16.40
N LEU A 158 -3.16 7.98 -15.99
CA LEU A 158 -2.47 8.66 -14.89
C LEU A 158 -2.37 10.17 -15.13
N PRO A 159 -2.72 11.01 -14.14
CA PRO A 159 -2.46 12.45 -14.20
C PRO A 159 -0.96 12.73 -14.03
N SER A 160 -0.54 13.94 -14.39
CA SER A 160 0.81 14.44 -14.11
C SER A 160 0.81 15.37 -12.89
N GLY A 161 1.95 15.47 -12.19
CA GLY A 161 2.14 16.44 -11.12
C GLY A 161 2.88 15.89 -9.90
N THR A 162 3.08 16.76 -8.92
CA THR A 162 3.76 16.39 -7.67
C THR A 162 2.80 15.68 -6.72
N VAL A 163 3.23 14.55 -6.17
CA VAL A 163 2.46 13.84 -5.15
C VAL A 163 2.54 14.57 -3.81
N ARG A 164 1.39 14.71 -3.15
CA ARG A 164 1.26 15.20 -1.78
C ARG A 164 0.72 14.08 -0.90
N TYR A 165 1.54 13.62 0.03
CA TYR A 165 1.18 12.56 0.97
C TYR A 165 0.42 13.10 2.17
N ALA A 166 -0.18 12.20 2.94
CA ALA A 166 -0.79 12.54 4.21
C ALA A 166 0.25 13.08 5.20
N ALA A 167 -0.15 13.98 6.10
CA ALA A 167 0.74 14.62 7.06
C ALA A 167 1.64 13.64 7.86
N PRO A 168 1.16 12.45 8.28
CA PRO A 168 2.01 11.48 8.99
C PRO A 168 3.25 10.98 8.22
N PHE A 169 3.28 11.08 6.88
CA PHE A 169 4.47 10.73 6.09
C PHE A 169 5.60 11.78 6.21
N GLY A 170 5.28 13.02 6.59
CA GLY A 170 6.26 14.08 6.81
C GLY A 170 6.94 14.65 5.56
N ILE A 171 6.39 14.41 4.35
CA ILE A 171 6.95 14.82 3.05
C ILE A 171 5.91 15.36 2.06
#